data_AF-A0A0W0RQ48-F1
#
_entry.id   AF-A0A0W0RQ48-F1
#
_cell.length_a   1.000
_cell.length_b   1.000
_cell.length_c   1.000
_cell.angle_alpha   90.00
_cell.angle_beta   90.00
_cell.angle_gamma   90.00
#
_symmetry.space_group_name_H-M   'P 1'
#
loop_
_entity.id
_entity.type
_entity.pdbx_description
1 polymer ?
#
loop_
_entity_poly.entity_id
_entity_poly.type
_entity_poly.pdbx_seq_one_letter_code
_entity_poly.pdbx_strand_id
1 'polypeptide(L)' 'MTASLMTPLAQNNSHIYGLIYSYTSGQLTVSPSLQFTHVPKDTGIGLLNSASTYGVALSTKFVFNTYWSIAGRA' A
#
# COMPACT_ATOMS: atom_id res chain seq x y z
N MET A 1 -11.11 23.20 24.44
CA MET A 1 -11.49 21.95 23.75
C MET A 1 -10.22 21.32 23.22
N THR A 2 -9.70 20.29 23.89
CA THR A 2 -8.49 19.56 23.48
C THR A 2 -8.90 18.49 22.47
N ALA A 3 -8.60 18.72 21.19
CA ALA A 3 -8.71 17.67 20.18
C ALA A 3 -7.59 16.65 20.44
N SER A 4 -7.89 15.56 21.12
CA SER A 4 -7.01 14.40 21.11
C SER A 4 -7.10 13.78 19.71
N LEU A 5 -6.08 13.94 18.88
CA LEU A 5 -5.82 13.01 17.78
C LEU A 5 -5.46 11.66 18.42
N MET A 6 -6.46 10.93 18.92
CA MET A 6 -6.27 9.49 19.11
C MET A 6 -6.31 8.89 17.71
N THR A 7 -5.13 8.77 17.09
CA THR A 7 -4.96 7.86 15.96
C THR A 7 -5.54 6.51 16.38
N PRO A 8 -6.42 5.88 15.57
CA PRO A 8 -7.03 4.63 15.96
C PRO A 8 -5.94 3.63 16.36
N LEU A 9 -5.99 3.07 17.57
CA LEU A 9 -4.95 2.18 18.11
C LEU A 9 -4.65 1.01 17.14
N ALA A 10 -5.70 0.49 16.51
CA ALA A 10 -5.61 -0.53 15.47
C ALA A 10 -4.92 -0.07 14.17
N GLN A 11 -4.85 1.21 13.88
CA GLN A 11 -4.17 1.74 12.69
C GLN A 11 -2.73 2.18 12.99
N ASN A 12 -2.41 2.49 14.26
CA ASN A 12 -1.10 3.02 14.65
C ASN A 12 -0.02 1.95 14.87
N ASN A 13 -0.40 0.74 15.30
CA ASN A 13 0.55 -0.35 15.61
C ASN A 13 0.48 -1.47 14.57
N SER A 14 0.50 -1.11 13.28
CA SER A 14 0.39 -2.08 12.19
C SER A 14 1.75 -2.35 11.53
N HIS A 15 1.95 -3.58 11.08
CA HIS A 15 3.04 -3.95 10.19
C HIS A 15 2.54 -3.90 8.75
N ILE A 16 3.22 -3.14 7.90
CA ILE A 16 2.89 -3.04 6.47
C ILE A 16 4.03 -3.64 5.67
N TYR A 17 3.72 -4.65 4.87
CA TYR A 17 4.63 -5.33 3.96
C TYR A 17 4.22 -5.01 2.53
N GLY A 18 5.18 -4.55 1.72
CA GLY A 18 4.98 -4.22 0.31
C GLY A 18 5.87 -5.06 -0.59
N LEU A 19 5.28 -5.63 -1.64
CA LEU A 19 6.00 -6.29 -2.73
C LEU A 19 5.63 -5.59 -4.03
N ILE A 20 6.63 -5.00 -4.69
CA ILE A 20 6.46 -4.35 -5.99
C ILE A 20 7.42 -5.03 -6.95
N TYR A 21 6.88 -5.56 -8.05
CA TYR A 21 7.70 -6.09 -9.14
C TYR A 21 7.52 -5.16 -10.34
N SER A 22 8.61 -4.69 -10.93
CA SER A 22 8.57 -3.82 -12.09
C SER A 22 9.28 -4.48 -13.26
N TYR A 23 8.56 -4.62 -14.37
CA TYR A 23 9.09 -5.15 -15.61
C TYR A 23 8.94 -4.12 -16.72
N THR A 24 10.04 -3.86 -17.42
CA THR A 24 10.08 -2.93 -18.55
C THR A 24 10.47 -3.70 -19.81
N SER A 25 9.63 -3.58 -20.84
CA SER A 25 9.89 -4.11 -22.17
C SER A 25 9.73 -2.98 -23.18
N GLY A 26 10.86 -2.50 -23.70
CA GLY A 26 10.90 -1.35 -24.60
C GLY A 26 10.25 -0.12 -23.98
N GLN A 27 9.16 0.34 -24.60
CA GLN A 27 8.42 1.55 -24.22
C GLN A 27 7.40 1.31 -23.09
N LEU A 28 7.08 0.07 -22.78
CA LEU A 28 6.07 -0.30 -21.79
C LEU A 28 6.73 -0.74 -20.48
N THR A 29 6.28 -0.18 -19.37
CA THR A 29 6.58 -0.63 -18.02
C THR A 29 5.29 -1.07 -17.33
N VAL A 30 5.35 -2.23 -16.68
CA VAL A 30 4.25 -2.80 -15.91
C VAL A 30 4.77 -3.11 -14.51
N SER A 31 4.07 -2.62 -13.51
CA SER A 31 4.48 -2.71 -12.11
C SER A 31 3.31 -3.14 -11.23
N PRO A 32 3.04 -4.46 -11.11
CA PRO A 32 2.14 -4.96 -10.08
C PRO A 32 2.72 -4.73 -8.69
N SER A 33 1.83 -4.41 -7.75
CA SER A 33 2.15 -4.29 -6.33
C SER A 33 1.15 -5.03 -5.48
N LEU A 34 1.66 -5.72 -4.46
CA LEU A 34 0.89 -6.33 -3.38
C LEU A 34 1.27 -5.65 -2.08
N GLN A 35 0.27 -5.31 -1.29
CA GLN A 35 0.42 -4.74 0.03
C GLN A 35 -0.31 -5.61 1.03
N PHE A 36 0.36 -5.96 2.12
CA PHE A 36 -0.25 -6.66 3.24
C PHE A 36 -0.06 -5.81 4.49
N THR A 37 -1.16 -5.52 5.17
CA THR A 37 -1.15 -4.80 6.44
C THR A 37 -1.69 -5.73 7.51
N HIS A 38 -0.94 -5.89 8.61
CA HIS A 38 -1.37 -6.67 9.76
C HIS A 38 -1.33 -5.83 11.03
N VAL A 39 -2.42 -5.89 11.78
CA VAL A 39 -2.60 -5.29 13.08
C VAL A 39 -2.65 -6.44 14.09
N PRO A 40 -1.59 -6.69 14.87
CA PRO A 40 -1.60 -7.73 15.87
C PRO A 40 -2.59 -7.39 17.00
N LYS A 41 -3.14 -8.43 17.61
CA LYS A 41 -3.96 -8.32 18.82
C LYS A 41 -3.11 -7.81 19.98
N ASP A 42 -3.64 -6.91 20.79
CA ASP A 42 -2.98 -6.42 22.00
C ASP A 42 -3.99 -6.29 23.14
N THR A 43 -3.97 -7.28 24.04
CA THR A 43 -4.88 -7.34 25.20
C THR A 43 -4.53 -6.33 26.30
N GLY A 44 -3.32 -5.75 26.29
CA GLY A 44 -2.92 -4.72 27.25
C GLY A 44 -3.58 -3.36 27.02
N ILE A 45 -4.01 -3.10 25.78
CA ILE A 45 -4.70 -1.86 25.36
C ILE A 45 -6.15 -2.10 24.92
N GLY A 46 -6.71 -3.29 25.21
CA GLY A 46 -8.10 -3.63 24.89
C GLY A 46 -8.35 -4.03 23.43
N LEU A 47 -7.31 -4.26 22.62
CA LEU A 47 -7.44 -4.73 21.25
C LEU A 47 -7.59 -6.26 21.23
N LEU A 48 -8.83 -6.73 21.30
CA LEU A 48 -9.17 -8.15 21.48
C LEU A 48 -9.08 -9.00 20.20
N ASN A 49 -9.01 -8.36 19.04
CA ASN A 49 -8.97 -8.99 17.73
C ASN A 49 -7.82 -8.43 16.89
N SER A 50 -7.15 -9.31 16.15
CA SER A 50 -6.21 -8.92 15.10
C SER A 50 -6.96 -8.60 13.80
N ALA A 51 -6.45 -7.65 13.02
CA ALA A 51 -6.99 -7.30 11.71
C ALA A 51 -5.92 -7.41 10.64
N SER A 52 -6.29 -7.88 9.45
CA SER A 52 -5.40 -7.95 8.30
C SER A 52 -6.09 -7.37 7.07
N THR A 53 -5.33 -6.69 6.22
CA THR A 53 -5.82 -6.14 4.96
C THR A 53 -4.84 -6.46 3.85
N TYR A 54 -5.37 -6.82 2.68
CA TYR A 54 -4.60 -7.02 1.47
C TYR A 54 -4.99 -5.95 0.45
N GLY A 55 -3.98 -5.30 -0.11
CA GLY A 55 -4.11 -4.38 -1.22
C GLY A 55 -3.40 -4.96 -2.44
N VAL A 56 -4.01 -4.84 -3.60
CA VAL A 56 -3.37 -5.10 -4.88
C VAL A 56 -3.49 -3.84 -5.71
N ALA A 57 -2.42 -3.49 -6.42
CA ALA A 57 -2.47 -2.40 -7.38
C ALA A 57 -1.66 -2.77 -8.61
N LEU A 58 -2.04 -2.21 -9.75
CA LEU A 58 -1.32 -2.37 -11.00
C LEU A 58 -1.02 -1.00 -11.57
N SER A 59 0.27 -0.67 -11.69
CA SER A 59 0.70 0.53 -12.41
C SER A 59 1.24 0.15 -13.78
N THR A 60 0.90 0.92 -14.79
CA THR A 60 1.44 0.79 -16.15
C THR A 60 1.92 2.15 -16.63
N LYS A 61 2.99 2.14 -17.42
CA LYS A 61 3.52 3.35 -18.06
C LYS A 61 3.94 3.03 -19.48
N PHE A 62 3.53 3.86 -20.42
CA PHE A 62 3.96 3.80 -21.81
C PHE A 62 4.69 5.09 -22.19
N VAL A 63 5.89 4.96 -22.74
CA VAL A 63 6.71 6.08 -23.21
C VAL A 63 6.57 6.19 -24.72
N PHE A 64 6.12 7.34 -25.24
CA PHE A 64 6.01 7.58 -26.68
C PHE A 64 7.34 8.06 -27.29
N ASN A 65 8.09 8.84 -26.51
CA ASN A 65 9.42 9.35 -26.85
C ASN A 65 10.08 9.91 -25.57
N THR A 66 11.28 10.50 -25.71
CA THR A 66 12.03 11.09 -24.59
C THR A 66 11.25 12.16 -23.80
N TYR A 67 10.24 12.80 -24.40
CA TYR A 67 9.49 13.92 -23.82
C TYR A 67 8.11 13.52 -23.30
N TRP A 68 7.49 12.50 -23.89
CA TRP A 68 6.09 12.16 -23.61
C TRP A 68 5.93 10.72 -23.13
N SER A 69 5.20 10.58 -22.03
CA SER A 69 4.75 9.28 -21.52
C SER A 69 3.38 9.41 -20.84
N ILE A 70 2.63 8.31 -20.83
CA ILE A 70 1.38 8.18 -20.09
C ILE A 70 1.51 7.07 -19.05
N ALA A 71 0.87 7.25 -17.90
CA ALA A 71 0.81 6.23 -16.88
C ALA A 71 -0.62 6.06 -16.37
N GLY A 72 -1.00 4.83 -16.05
CA GLY A 72 -2.25 4.47 -15.42
C GLY A 72 -2.00 3.62 -14.18
N ARG A 73 -2.94 3.65 -13.24
CA ARG A 73 -2.93 2.78 -12.06
C ARG A 73 -4.34 2.38 -11.67
N ALA A 74 -4.51 1.17 -11.16
CA ALA A 74 -5.74 0.64 -10.58
C ALA A 74 -5.44 -0.02 -9.24
#